data_AF-A0A4Q2XHF6-F1
#
_entry.id   AF-A0A4Q2XHF6-F1
#
_cell.length_a   1.000
_cell.length_b   1.000
_cell.length_c   1.000
_cell.angle_alpha   90.00
_cell.angle_beta   90.00
_cell.angle_gamma   90.00
#
_symmetry.space_group_name_H-M   'P 1'
#
loop_
_entity.id
_entity.type
_entity.pdbx_description
1 polymer ?
#
loop_
_entity_poly.entity_id
_entity_poly.type
_entity_poly.pdbx_seq_one_letter_code
_entity_poly.pdbx_strand_id
1 'polypeptide(L)'
;VVGKEDAGSTPSLLVKAKLAGPALAGEILRVAVSFEGKEVVTAKGEPGKLLIAIPDAKWWTPDTPHLYDLTVELLDGTGKVIDTVQSYTALRTVGKVRDERGHLKVALNGKEIFLMGPLDQGWWPDGLLTPPSEEAMIADLKFIKAAGFNMVRKHVKVEPARYYYHCDRIGLAVWQDQVSAGMWERDEPKGASPPWTRLEPNPKDASWPEEARQQWIKEYKEMVDALRDHPSILIWCPFNESWGQHDSMEIGKMAKEYDPTRLVCLASGGNFWPVGDIASHHSYPDPQFPVDDPQFKDFIKVVGEMGGHGWAVEGHQWKSENKSWSYSMPDSLDQWKTRYEWTMSKMKDLREGGVSVGVYTQTSDVETEVNGLLTYDRVPKVDATWLKAVNDQVMLDRAPPQGTRPSQDKRPALQNKK
;
A
#
# COMPACT_ATOMS: atom_id res chain seq x y z
N VAL A 1 3.19 -3.01 17.91
CA VAL A 1 1.75 -2.69 18.05
C VAL A 1 0.96 -3.96 18.30
N VAL A 2 0.24 -4.08 19.42
CA VAL A 2 -0.74 -5.16 19.66
C VAL A 2 -2.00 -4.51 20.23
N GLY A 3 -2.82 -3.90 19.38
CA GLY A 3 -4.23 -3.80 19.69
C GLY A 3 -4.83 -5.18 19.49
N LYS A 4 -5.30 -5.84 20.54
CA LYS A 4 -6.35 -6.85 20.36
C LYS A 4 -7.63 -6.15 20.76
N GLU A 5 -8.53 -6.00 19.80
CA GLU A 5 -9.90 -5.58 20.08
C GLU A 5 -10.71 -6.82 20.49
N ASP A 6 -10.22 -7.57 21.49
CA ASP A 6 -11.09 -8.48 22.21
C ASP A 6 -11.93 -7.57 23.11
N ALA A 7 -13.26 -7.59 22.94
CA ALA A 7 -14.19 -6.78 23.69
C ALA A 7 -13.92 -6.92 25.21
N GLY A 8 -13.28 -5.91 25.80
CA GLY A 8 -12.92 -5.87 27.23
C GLY A 8 -11.43 -5.70 27.56
N SER A 9 -10.51 -5.69 26.60
CA SER A 9 -9.08 -5.44 26.86
C SER A 9 -8.62 -4.02 26.47
N THR A 10 -7.84 -3.37 27.34
CA THR A 10 -7.26 -2.05 27.05
C THR A 10 -6.22 -2.16 25.93
N PRO A 11 -6.31 -1.34 24.86
CA PRO A 11 -5.32 -1.33 23.78
C PRO A 11 -3.92 -1.17 24.32
N SER A 12 -2.98 -1.94 23.79
CA SER A 12 -1.63 -2.02 24.34
C SER A 12 -0.54 -1.87 23.28
N LEU A 13 0.56 -1.23 23.68
CA LEU A 13 1.78 -1.14 22.91
C LEU A 13 2.77 -2.19 23.40
N LEU A 14 3.21 -3.07 22.50
CA LEU A 14 4.34 -3.95 22.76
C LEU A 14 5.62 -3.28 22.25
N VAL A 15 6.52 -2.93 23.17
CA VAL A 15 7.88 -2.46 22.88
C VAL A 15 8.82 -3.65 22.94
N LYS A 16 9.58 -3.87 21.85
CA LYS A 16 10.63 -4.89 21.79
C LYS A 16 11.99 -4.20 21.69
N ALA A 17 12.73 -4.15 22.79
CA ALA A 17 14.06 -3.55 22.81
C ALA A 17 15.12 -4.61 22.49
N LYS A 18 16.00 -4.33 21.52
CA LYS A 18 17.22 -5.10 21.26
C LYS A 18 18.40 -4.30 21.77
N LEU A 19 19.05 -4.80 22.82
CA LEU A 19 20.22 -4.15 23.40
C LEU A 19 21.51 -4.65 22.72
N ALA A 20 22.51 -3.78 22.66
CA ALA A 20 23.85 -4.10 22.19
C ALA A 20 24.89 -3.53 23.16
N GLY A 21 25.98 -4.27 23.40
CA GLY A 21 27.01 -3.92 24.38
C GLY A 21 27.02 -4.82 25.62
N PRO A 22 27.92 -4.57 26.57
CA PRO A 22 28.00 -5.35 27.81
C PRO A 22 26.77 -5.09 28.68
N ALA A 23 26.09 -6.16 29.11
CA ALA A 23 24.96 -6.06 30.02
C ALA A 23 25.42 -5.56 31.40
N LEU A 24 24.73 -4.55 31.92
CA LEU A 24 24.93 -4.05 33.27
C LEU A 24 23.98 -4.74 34.25
N ALA A 25 24.44 -4.93 35.49
CA ALA A 25 23.62 -5.54 36.53
C ALA A 25 22.44 -4.61 36.88
N GLY A 26 21.23 -5.15 36.86
CA GLY A 26 20.02 -4.42 37.23
C GLY A 26 19.48 -3.46 36.17
N GLU A 27 19.78 -3.69 34.89
CA GLU A 27 19.23 -2.88 33.81
C GLU A 27 17.70 -2.94 33.74
N ILE A 28 17.07 -1.78 33.52
CA ILE A 28 15.61 -1.64 33.40
C ILE A 28 15.31 -0.75 32.19
N LEU A 29 14.27 -1.10 31.43
CA LEU A 29 13.71 -0.25 30.40
C LEU A 29 12.65 0.68 31.00
N ARG A 30 12.75 1.99 30.80
CA ARG A 30 11.68 2.96 31.03
C ARG A 30 11.14 3.42 29.69
N VAL A 31 9.82 3.31 29.51
CA VAL A 31 9.15 3.80 28.30
C VAL A 31 8.10 4.81 28.71
N ALA A 32 8.27 6.04 28.25
CA ALA A 32 7.29 7.10 28.33
C ALA A 32 6.57 7.23 26.98
N VAL A 33 5.24 7.26 27.03
CA VAL A 33 4.37 7.44 25.87
C VAL A 33 3.66 8.78 26.04
N SER A 34 3.71 9.63 25.03
CA SER A 34 3.03 10.93 25.02
C SER A 34 2.07 11.05 23.84
N PHE A 35 1.00 11.79 24.03
CA PHE A 35 0.03 12.14 22.99
C PHE A 35 -0.22 13.65 23.03
N GLU A 36 -0.08 14.33 21.90
CA GLU A 36 -0.26 15.79 21.79
C GLU A 36 0.57 16.58 22.84
N GLY A 37 1.83 16.16 23.04
CA GLY A 37 2.75 16.80 23.98
C GLY A 37 2.51 16.52 25.46
N LYS A 38 1.57 15.62 25.80
CA LYS A 38 1.29 15.22 27.19
C LYS A 38 1.64 13.76 27.40
N GLU A 39 2.39 13.45 28.46
CA GLU A 39 2.64 12.07 28.86
C GLU A 39 1.32 11.39 29.24
N VAL A 40 1.01 10.27 28.59
CA VAL A 40 -0.20 9.47 28.84
C VAL A 40 0.09 8.27 29.72
N VAL A 41 1.28 7.68 29.62
CA VAL A 41 1.71 6.57 30.46
C VAL A 41 3.22 6.46 30.48
N THR A 42 3.78 6.09 31.64
CA THR A 42 5.15 5.63 31.78
C THR A 42 5.15 4.23 32.38
N ALA A 43 5.91 3.32 31.77
CA ALA A 43 6.08 1.96 32.24
C ALA A 43 7.57 1.63 32.44
N LYS A 44 7.85 0.75 33.41
CA LYS A 44 9.18 0.19 33.64
C LYS A 44 9.12 -1.33 33.63
N GLY A 45 10.16 -1.98 33.12
CA GLY A 45 10.27 -3.44 33.17
C GLY A 45 11.65 -3.91 32.71
N GLU A 46 11.86 -5.23 32.78
CA GLU A 46 13.09 -5.83 32.28
C GLU A 46 13.29 -5.52 30.79
N PRO A 47 14.54 -5.32 30.35
CA PRO A 47 14.83 -5.16 28.93
C PRO A 47 14.35 -6.36 28.10
N GLY A 48 13.93 -6.10 26.87
CA GLY A 48 13.46 -7.12 25.93
C GLY A 48 12.04 -6.90 25.46
N LYS A 49 11.02 -7.20 26.28
CA LYS A 49 9.60 -7.03 25.91
C LYS A 49 8.83 -6.33 27.02
N LEU A 50 8.28 -5.16 26.72
CA LEU A 50 7.41 -4.42 27.63
C LEU A 50 6.04 -4.20 26.96
N LEU A 51 4.97 -4.63 27.62
CA LEU A 51 3.60 -4.38 27.20
C LEU A 51 3.04 -3.21 28.02
N ILE A 52 2.57 -2.18 27.33
CA ILE A 52 2.13 -0.91 27.92
C ILE A 52 0.68 -0.69 27.54
N ALA A 53 -0.23 -0.73 28.52
CA ALA A 53 -1.63 -0.39 28.29
C ALA A 53 -1.78 1.12 28.06
N ILE A 54 -2.50 1.49 27.01
CA ILE A 54 -2.79 2.89 26.66
C ILE A 54 -4.26 3.18 26.99
N PRO A 55 -4.58 3.82 28.13
CA PRO A 55 -5.94 4.20 28.45
C PRO A 55 -6.47 5.23 27.45
N ASP A 56 -7.77 5.20 27.16
CA ASP A 56 -8.46 6.12 26.25
C ASP A 56 -7.79 6.28 24.87
N ALA A 57 -7.23 5.17 24.39
CA ALA A 57 -6.47 5.06 23.15
C ALA A 57 -7.14 5.74 21.96
N LYS A 58 -6.34 6.53 21.24
CA LYS A 58 -6.65 7.13 19.96
C LYS A 58 -6.06 6.25 18.87
N TRP A 59 -6.93 5.77 17.99
CA TRP A 59 -6.55 4.85 16.94
C TRP A 59 -6.02 5.61 15.72
N TRP A 60 -5.02 5.02 15.07
CA TRP A 60 -4.55 5.47 13.78
C TRP A 60 -5.47 4.96 12.67
N THR A 61 -5.86 5.86 11.79
CA THR A 61 -6.49 5.57 10.51
C THR A 61 -5.96 6.55 9.46
N PRO A 62 -6.17 6.31 8.15
CA PRO A 62 -5.88 7.31 7.15
C PRO A 62 -6.57 8.66 7.39
N ASP A 63 -7.76 8.69 8.00
CA ASP A 63 -8.50 9.94 8.25
C ASP A 63 -8.12 10.60 9.58
N THR A 64 -7.74 9.81 10.57
CA THR A 64 -7.30 10.25 11.89
C THR A 64 -5.94 9.62 12.22
N PRO A 65 -4.83 10.13 11.65
CA PRO A 65 -3.50 9.54 11.80
C PRO A 65 -2.89 9.88 13.17
N HIS A 66 -3.56 9.49 14.25
CA HIS A 66 -3.08 9.70 15.62
C HIS A 66 -1.76 8.96 15.85
N LEU A 67 -0.73 9.70 16.23
CA LEU A 67 0.58 9.17 16.60
C LEU A 67 0.89 9.51 18.05
N TYR A 68 1.60 8.60 18.71
CA TYR A 68 2.12 8.76 20.05
C TYR A 68 3.63 8.93 19.98
N ASP A 69 4.18 9.92 20.68
CA ASP A 69 5.61 10.05 20.85
C ASP A 69 6.10 9.02 21.89
N LEU A 70 7.24 8.39 21.61
CA LEU A 70 7.88 7.40 22.44
C LEU A 70 9.25 7.87 22.88
N THR A 71 9.51 7.86 24.18
CA THR A 71 10.86 7.95 24.74
C THR A 71 11.16 6.63 25.44
N VAL A 72 12.20 5.95 24.97
CA VAL A 72 12.64 4.64 25.46
C VAL A 72 14.03 4.80 26.04
N GLU A 73 14.16 4.60 27.34
CA GLU A 73 15.42 4.78 28.07
C GLU A 73 15.87 3.45 28.69
N LEU A 74 17.17 3.18 28.60
CA LEU A 74 17.82 2.12 29.34
C LEU A 74 18.45 2.71 30.60
N LEU A 75 18.11 2.16 31.77
CA LEU A 75 18.65 2.61 33.06
C LEU A 75 19.54 1.52 33.65
N ASP A 76 20.64 1.90 34.31
CA ASP A 76 21.45 0.97 35.11
C ASP A 76 20.80 0.65 36.47
N GLY A 77 21.40 -0.28 37.23
CA GLY A 77 20.92 -0.64 38.56
C GLY A 77 20.95 0.47 39.61
N THR A 78 21.55 1.63 39.31
CA THR A 78 21.51 2.84 40.16
C THR A 78 20.38 3.79 39.76
N GLY A 79 19.69 3.53 38.65
CA GLY A 79 18.66 4.39 38.08
C GLY A 79 19.20 5.50 37.17
N LYS A 80 20.48 5.44 36.77
CA LYS A 80 21.06 6.38 35.81
C LYS A 80 20.69 5.97 34.39
N VAL A 81 20.29 6.93 33.56
CA VAL A 81 20.05 6.70 32.12
C VAL A 81 21.38 6.43 31.42
N ILE A 82 21.47 5.28 30.76
CA ILE A 82 22.61 4.83 29.97
C ILE A 82 22.44 5.25 28.50
N ASP A 83 21.23 5.07 27.97
CA ASP A 83 20.90 5.35 26.57
C ASP A 83 19.44 5.80 26.43
N THR A 84 19.13 6.52 25.36
CA THR A 84 17.80 7.05 25.06
C THR A 84 17.51 7.00 23.57
N VAL A 85 16.38 6.36 23.21
CA VAL A 85 15.82 6.36 21.86
C VAL A 85 14.51 7.13 21.88
N GLN A 86 14.38 8.09 20.97
CA GLN A 86 13.13 8.80 20.72
C GLN A 86 12.55 8.38 19.38
N SER A 87 11.26 8.09 19.35
CA SER A 87 10.53 7.69 18.15
C SER A 87 9.05 8.03 18.30
N TYR A 88 8.21 7.48 17.43
CA TYR A 88 6.77 7.52 17.54
C TYR A 88 6.18 6.14 17.27
N THR A 89 4.91 5.97 17.59
CA THR A 89 4.14 4.78 17.26
C THR A 89 2.67 5.14 17.03
N ALA A 90 1.89 4.14 16.65
CA ALA A 90 0.45 4.28 16.52
C ALA A 90 -0.27 3.01 16.96
N LEU A 91 -1.51 3.18 17.44
CA LEU A 91 -2.38 2.06 17.76
C LEU A 91 -3.25 1.76 16.54
N ARG A 92 -3.03 0.59 15.94
CA ARG A 92 -3.91 0.05 14.90
C ARG A 92 -3.91 -1.46 14.86
N THR A 93 -4.96 -2.06 14.31
CA THR A 93 -5.03 -3.48 13.96
C THR A 93 -5.36 -3.64 12.49
N VAL A 94 -4.73 -4.59 11.80
CA VAL A 94 -5.05 -4.92 10.42
C VAL A 94 -5.54 -6.36 10.39
N GLY A 95 -6.64 -6.58 9.69
CA GLY A 95 -7.27 -7.89 9.63
C GLY A 95 -8.28 -7.99 8.50
N LYS A 96 -9.22 -8.91 8.68
CA LYS A 96 -10.28 -9.20 7.71
C LYS A 96 -11.60 -9.34 8.43
N VAL A 97 -12.66 -8.82 7.83
CA VAL A 97 -14.05 -9.04 8.26
C VAL A 97 -14.86 -9.53 7.07
N ARG A 98 -15.99 -10.21 7.32
CA ARG A 98 -16.96 -10.50 6.25
C ARG A 98 -18.04 -9.43 6.26
N ASP A 99 -18.40 -8.94 5.07
CA ASP A 99 -19.58 -8.10 4.90
C ASP A 99 -20.87 -8.93 5.02
N GLU A 100 -22.02 -8.27 4.94
CA GLU A 100 -23.34 -8.90 5.02
C GLU A 100 -23.61 -9.92 3.89
N ARG A 101 -22.86 -9.83 2.78
CA ARG A 101 -22.94 -10.76 1.62
C ARG A 101 -21.91 -11.88 1.73
N GLY A 102 -21.12 -11.92 2.80
CA GLY A 102 -20.13 -12.95 3.07
C GLY A 102 -18.79 -12.74 2.37
N HIS A 103 -18.56 -11.62 1.68
CA HIS A 103 -17.27 -11.31 1.07
C HIS A 103 -16.26 -10.86 2.11
N LEU A 104 -15.01 -11.32 2.01
CA LEU A 104 -13.94 -10.82 2.87
C LEU A 104 -13.51 -9.43 2.44
N LYS A 105 -13.44 -8.54 3.43
CA LYS A 105 -13.03 -7.15 3.31
C LYS A 105 -11.79 -6.87 4.16
N VAL A 106 -11.00 -5.89 3.76
CA VAL A 106 -9.93 -5.35 4.59
C VAL A 106 -10.56 -4.75 5.85
N ALA A 107 -10.00 -5.09 7.01
CA ALA A 107 -10.39 -4.50 8.28
C ALA A 107 -9.23 -3.69 8.88
N LEU A 108 -9.54 -2.48 9.34
CA LEU A 108 -8.66 -1.65 10.14
C LEU A 108 -9.38 -1.34 11.46
N ASN A 109 -8.75 -1.69 12.58
CA ASN A 109 -9.34 -1.51 13.93
C ASN A 109 -10.70 -2.21 14.03
N GLY A 110 -10.75 -3.49 13.60
CA GLY A 110 -11.94 -4.33 13.64
C GLY A 110 -13.07 -3.95 12.67
N LYS A 111 -12.95 -2.84 11.93
CA LYS A 111 -13.98 -2.31 11.05
C LYS A 111 -13.56 -2.41 9.59
N GLU A 112 -14.54 -2.65 8.72
CA GLU A 112 -14.33 -2.60 7.28
C GLU A 112 -13.75 -1.25 6.84
N ILE A 113 -12.75 -1.30 5.95
CA ILE A 113 -12.23 -0.14 5.25
C ILE A 113 -12.07 -0.48 3.77
N PHE A 114 -12.59 0.36 2.89
CA PHE A 114 -12.25 0.31 1.47
C PHE A 114 -10.97 1.13 1.25
N LEU A 115 -9.97 0.53 0.62
CA LEU A 115 -8.72 1.21 0.29
C LEU A 115 -8.70 1.59 -1.19
N MET A 116 -8.40 2.86 -1.46
CA MET A 116 -8.20 3.33 -2.83
C MET A 116 -7.01 4.27 -2.89
N GLY A 117 -6.16 4.03 -3.87
CA GLY A 117 -4.90 4.75 -4.00
C GLY A 117 -4.31 4.65 -5.40
N PRO A 118 -3.39 5.54 -5.76
CA PRO A 118 -2.64 5.38 -6.99
C PRO A 118 -1.48 4.39 -6.81
N LEU A 119 -1.02 3.84 -7.94
CA LEU A 119 0.28 3.21 -8.07
C LEU A 119 1.36 4.30 -8.03
N ASP A 120 2.39 4.12 -7.21
CA ASP A 120 3.56 5.00 -7.16
C ASP A 120 4.81 4.19 -7.52
N GLN A 121 5.29 4.37 -8.75
CA GLN A 121 6.52 3.75 -9.24
C GLN A 121 7.80 4.41 -8.68
N GLY A 122 7.70 5.58 -8.06
CA GLY A 122 8.84 6.27 -7.44
C GLY A 122 9.90 6.77 -8.44
N TRP A 123 9.50 7.19 -9.64
CA TRP A 123 10.36 7.80 -10.65
C TRP A 123 10.42 9.31 -10.48
N TRP A 124 11.62 9.88 -10.50
CA TRP A 124 11.90 11.30 -10.30
C TRP A 124 12.66 11.87 -11.51
N PRO A 125 12.42 13.12 -11.92
CA PRO A 125 13.01 13.69 -13.14
C PRO A 125 14.54 13.73 -13.16
N ASP A 126 15.14 13.92 -11.98
CA ASP A 126 16.58 14.05 -11.82
C ASP A 126 17.17 12.73 -11.28
N GLY A 127 16.76 12.36 -10.06
CA GLY A 127 17.34 11.21 -9.35
C GLY A 127 16.84 9.82 -9.78
N LEU A 128 15.95 9.73 -10.77
CA LEU A 128 15.25 8.51 -11.21
C LEU A 128 14.61 7.77 -10.02
N LEU A 129 15.34 6.85 -9.38
CA LEU A 129 14.86 6.12 -8.22
C LEU A 129 15.07 6.86 -6.88
N THR A 130 15.67 8.06 -6.90
CA THR A 130 15.91 8.85 -5.69
C THR A 130 15.08 10.12 -5.70
N PRO A 131 14.27 10.38 -4.65
CA PRO A 131 13.55 11.65 -4.53
C PRO A 131 14.54 12.82 -4.45
N PRO A 132 14.26 13.96 -5.12
CA PRO A 132 15.19 15.09 -5.15
C PRO A 132 15.26 15.82 -3.80
N SER A 133 14.19 15.73 -3.01
CA SER A 133 14.14 16.27 -1.65
C SER A 133 13.03 15.62 -0.83
N GLU A 134 13.03 15.91 0.48
CA GLU A 134 11.93 15.53 1.34
C GLU A 134 10.62 16.25 0.96
N GLU A 135 10.70 17.52 0.62
CA GLU A 135 9.55 18.33 0.22
C GLU A 135 8.87 17.76 -1.01
N ALA A 136 9.64 17.20 -1.95
CA ALA A 136 9.11 16.56 -3.14
C ALA A 136 8.31 15.29 -2.80
N MET A 137 8.81 14.43 -1.90
CA MET A 137 8.04 13.28 -1.40
C MET A 137 6.76 13.71 -0.71
N ILE A 138 6.85 14.73 0.17
CA ILE A 138 5.68 15.25 0.87
C ILE A 138 4.66 15.83 -0.10
N ALA A 139 5.09 16.50 -1.17
CA ALA A 139 4.21 17.08 -2.18
C ALA A 139 3.40 16.01 -2.92
N ASP A 140 4.04 14.93 -3.39
CA ASP A 140 3.34 13.81 -4.04
C ASP A 140 2.32 13.18 -3.06
N LEU A 141 2.72 12.90 -1.81
CA LEU A 141 1.82 12.33 -0.79
C LEU A 141 0.64 13.25 -0.44
N LYS A 142 0.87 14.55 -0.30
CA LYS A 142 -0.20 15.52 -0.04
C LYS A 142 -1.15 15.66 -1.22
N PHE A 143 -0.64 15.61 -2.45
CA PHE A 143 -1.48 15.59 -3.65
C PHE A 143 -2.39 14.36 -3.65
N ILE A 144 -1.85 13.17 -3.39
CA ILE A 144 -2.63 11.92 -3.30
C ILE A 144 -3.75 12.05 -2.27
N LYS A 145 -3.44 12.54 -1.07
CA LYS A 145 -4.44 12.76 -0.01
C LYS A 145 -5.50 13.80 -0.42
N ALA A 146 -5.07 14.90 -1.02
CA ALA A 146 -5.96 15.96 -1.50
C ALA A 146 -6.87 15.49 -2.64
N ALA A 147 -6.42 14.53 -3.45
CA ALA A 147 -7.19 13.87 -4.51
C ALA A 147 -8.23 12.87 -3.98
N GLY A 148 -8.40 12.73 -2.66
CA GLY A 148 -9.43 11.86 -2.05
C GLY A 148 -9.03 10.39 -1.94
N PHE A 149 -7.77 10.05 -2.19
CA PHE A 149 -7.25 8.72 -1.91
C PHE A 149 -6.88 8.55 -0.44
N ASN A 150 -7.00 7.33 0.07
CA ASN A 150 -6.62 6.97 1.44
C ASN A 150 -5.46 5.96 1.50
N MET A 151 -4.95 5.54 0.34
CA MET A 151 -3.85 4.60 0.18
C MET A 151 -2.88 5.10 -0.90
N VAL A 152 -1.64 4.62 -0.87
CA VAL A 152 -0.69 4.61 -1.99
C VAL A 152 -0.05 3.22 -2.08
N ARG A 153 0.09 2.68 -3.30
CA ARG A 153 0.79 1.42 -3.54
C ARG A 153 2.19 1.71 -4.06
N LYS A 154 3.21 1.45 -3.24
CA LYS A 154 4.60 1.57 -3.65
C LYS A 154 4.97 0.35 -4.49
N HIS A 155 5.15 0.57 -5.78
CA HIS A 155 5.29 -0.47 -6.79
C HIS A 155 6.74 -0.94 -6.91
N VAL A 156 6.97 -2.24 -6.73
CA VAL A 156 8.24 -2.98 -6.88
C VAL A 156 9.51 -2.23 -6.46
N LYS A 157 9.43 -1.45 -5.38
CA LYS A 157 10.48 -0.53 -4.92
C LYS A 157 10.39 -0.31 -3.42
N VAL A 158 11.52 -0.09 -2.76
CA VAL A 158 11.58 0.39 -1.37
C VAL A 158 12.05 1.85 -1.36
N GLU A 159 11.29 2.74 -0.71
CA GLU A 159 11.68 4.15 -0.54
C GLU A 159 12.53 4.34 0.72
N PRO A 160 13.22 5.50 0.89
CA PRO A 160 13.79 5.87 2.18
C PRO A 160 12.73 5.87 3.29
N ALA A 161 13.11 5.51 4.53
CA ALA A 161 12.21 5.48 5.70
C ALA A 161 11.40 6.79 5.91
N ARG A 162 11.95 7.92 5.44
CA ARG A 162 11.27 9.24 5.45
C ARG A 162 9.96 9.23 4.68
N TYR A 163 9.84 8.49 3.57
CA TYR A 163 8.60 8.36 2.82
C TYR A 163 7.47 7.79 3.71
N TYR A 164 7.74 6.66 4.38
CA TYR A 164 6.77 6.00 5.25
C TYR A 164 6.46 6.83 6.51
N TYR A 165 7.46 7.52 7.07
CA TYR A 165 7.26 8.51 8.13
C TYR A 165 6.22 9.57 7.75
N HIS A 166 6.27 10.06 6.51
CA HIS A 166 5.30 11.03 6.02
C HIS A 166 3.94 10.40 5.76
N CYS A 167 3.87 9.16 5.23
CA CYS A 167 2.61 8.42 5.11
C CYS A 167 1.92 8.23 6.47
N ASP A 168 2.69 7.90 7.51
CA ASP A 168 2.18 7.72 8.88
C ASP A 168 1.52 8.99 9.42
N ARG A 169 2.10 10.16 9.11
CA ARG A 169 1.66 11.48 9.59
C ARG A 169 0.55 12.11 8.75
N ILE A 170 0.64 11.97 7.44
CA ILE A 170 -0.36 12.50 6.49
C ILE A 170 -1.65 11.67 6.56
N GLY A 171 -1.55 10.39 6.93
CA GLY A 171 -2.69 9.49 6.94
C GLY A 171 -2.95 8.90 5.56
N LEU A 172 -1.98 8.15 5.06
CA LEU A 172 -2.11 7.31 3.87
C LEU A 172 -1.73 5.88 4.24
N ALA A 173 -2.62 4.93 3.96
CA ALA A 173 -2.28 3.52 4.01
C ALA A 173 -1.24 3.21 2.92
N VAL A 174 -0.32 2.30 3.20
CA VAL A 174 0.70 1.86 2.26
C VAL A 174 0.49 0.38 1.96
N TRP A 175 0.40 0.09 0.67
CA TRP A 175 0.65 -1.24 0.12
C TRP A 175 2.10 -1.25 -0.36
N GLN A 176 2.93 -2.08 0.27
CA GLN A 176 4.35 -2.14 -0.01
C GLN A 176 4.71 -3.41 -0.79
N ASP A 177 5.17 -3.22 -2.02
CA ASP A 177 5.69 -4.30 -2.86
C ASP A 177 7.16 -4.58 -2.54
N GLN A 178 7.56 -5.85 -2.63
CA GLN A 178 8.97 -6.22 -2.74
C GLN A 178 9.47 -5.94 -4.16
N VAL A 179 10.78 -5.69 -4.29
CA VAL A 179 11.43 -5.54 -5.59
C VAL A 179 11.32 -6.86 -6.38
N SER A 180 10.88 -6.77 -7.64
CA SER A 180 10.82 -7.91 -8.56
C SER A 180 12.10 -8.07 -9.37
N ALA A 181 12.38 -9.29 -9.83
CA ALA A 181 13.51 -9.61 -10.71
C ALA A 181 13.13 -10.72 -11.72
N GLY A 182 14.03 -11.04 -12.65
CA GLY A 182 13.85 -12.13 -13.61
C GLY A 182 12.78 -11.89 -14.69
N MET A 183 12.40 -10.64 -14.96
CA MET A 183 11.40 -10.30 -15.98
C MET A 183 11.98 -10.41 -17.39
N TRP A 184 13.22 -9.94 -17.57
CA TRP A 184 13.89 -9.85 -18.86
C TRP A 184 15.05 -10.85 -18.95
N GLU A 185 15.45 -11.21 -20.18
CA GLU A 185 16.63 -12.07 -20.42
C GLU A 185 17.94 -11.50 -19.84
N ARG A 186 17.98 -10.18 -19.65
CA ARG A 186 19.11 -9.46 -19.04
C ARG A 186 19.10 -9.47 -17.52
N ASP A 187 17.96 -9.77 -16.89
CA ASP A 187 17.82 -9.76 -15.44
C ASP A 187 18.42 -11.04 -14.87
N GLU A 188 18.72 -11.09 -13.57
CA GLU A 188 19.12 -12.34 -12.91
C GLU A 188 18.07 -12.75 -11.85
N PRO A 189 17.64 -14.02 -11.80
CA PRO A 189 17.95 -15.09 -12.75
C PRO A 189 17.30 -14.86 -14.13
N LYS A 190 18.07 -15.05 -15.20
CA LYS A 190 17.71 -14.71 -16.60
C LYS A 190 16.33 -15.17 -17.03
N GLY A 191 15.44 -14.20 -17.30
CA GLY A 191 14.11 -14.45 -17.85
C GLY A 191 13.28 -15.45 -17.05
N ALA A 192 13.49 -15.54 -15.73
CA ALA A 192 12.87 -16.51 -14.85
C ALA A 192 11.51 -16.03 -14.31
N SER A 193 10.64 -15.50 -15.18
CA SER A 193 9.23 -15.24 -14.86
C SER A 193 8.37 -16.34 -15.48
N PRO A 194 7.42 -16.94 -14.74
CA PRO A 194 6.49 -17.88 -15.36
C PRO A 194 5.54 -17.14 -16.31
N PRO A 195 4.85 -17.88 -17.21
CA PRO A 195 3.77 -17.31 -18.00
C PRO A 195 2.76 -16.60 -17.12
N TRP A 196 2.37 -15.38 -17.50
CA TRP A 196 1.36 -14.63 -16.78
C TRP A 196 -0.04 -15.13 -17.16
N THR A 197 -0.58 -16.03 -16.33
CA THR A 197 -1.91 -16.62 -16.47
C THR A 197 -2.98 -15.84 -15.73
N ARG A 198 -2.60 -14.79 -14.98
CA ARG A 198 -3.51 -13.95 -14.18
C ARG A 198 -4.27 -14.84 -13.17
N LEU A 199 -5.60 -14.90 -13.28
CA LEU A 199 -6.43 -15.70 -12.38
C LEU A 199 -6.76 -17.10 -12.93
N GLU A 200 -6.21 -17.48 -14.09
CA GLU A 200 -6.50 -18.80 -14.65
C GLU A 200 -6.04 -19.93 -13.71
N PRO A 201 -6.81 -21.02 -13.60
CA PRO A 201 -6.44 -22.16 -12.76
C PRO A 201 -5.12 -22.80 -13.17
N ASN A 202 -4.48 -23.46 -12.20
CA ASN A 202 -3.23 -24.21 -12.38
C ASN A 202 -2.06 -23.34 -12.90
N PRO A 203 -1.72 -22.24 -12.21
CA PRO A 203 -0.54 -21.46 -12.56
C PRO A 203 0.73 -22.28 -12.40
N LYS A 204 1.83 -21.76 -12.96
CA LYS A 204 3.17 -22.30 -12.77
C LYS A 204 4.04 -21.25 -12.12
N ASP A 205 4.95 -21.69 -11.27
CA ASP A 205 6.04 -20.89 -10.75
C ASP A 205 7.24 -20.98 -11.69
N ALA A 206 8.08 -19.95 -11.68
CA ALA A 206 9.41 -20.05 -12.27
C ALA A 206 10.33 -20.96 -11.44
N SER A 207 11.30 -21.56 -12.12
CA SER A 207 12.39 -22.28 -11.47
C SER A 207 13.55 -21.31 -11.25
N TRP A 208 13.84 -21.02 -9.99
CA TRP A 208 14.96 -20.17 -9.59
C TRP A 208 16.10 -21.03 -9.00
N PRO A 209 17.37 -20.67 -9.26
CA PRO A 209 18.50 -21.25 -8.52
C PRO A 209 18.34 -21.03 -7.01
N GLU A 210 18.80 -21.98 -6.21
CA GLU A 210 18.64 -21.95 -4.75
C GLU A 210 19.25 -20.68 -4.14
N GLU A 211 20.43 -20.26 -4.62
CA GLU A 211 21.11 -19.05 -4.13
C GLU A 211 20.29 -17.78 -4.42
N ALA A 212 19.68 -17.68 -5.60
CA ALA A 212 18.84 -16.55 -5.98
C ALA A 212 17.56 -16.50 -5.13
N ARG A 213 16.95 -17.67 -4.88
CA ARG A 213 15.79 -17.81 -4.01
C ARG A 213 16.11 -17.38 -2.57
N GLN A 214 17.23 -17.85 -2.00
CA GLN A 214 17.65 -17.47 -0.65
C GLN A 214 17.96 -15.99 -0.54
N GLN A 215 18.58 -15.40 -1.57
CA GLN A 215 18.83 -13.95 -1.62
C GLN A 215 17.51 -13.17 -1.64
N TRP A 216 16.54 -13.56 -2.48
CA TRP A 216 15.23 -12.91 -2.51
C TRP A 216 14.50 -12.99 -1.16
N ILE A 217 14.51 -14.17 -0.51
CA ILE A 217 13.90 -14.36 0.82
C ILE A 217 14.58 -13.46 1.86
N LYS A 218 15.91 -13.34 1.82
CA LYS A 218 16.67 -12.45 2.69
C LYS A 218 16.26 -11.00 2.49
N GLU A 219 16.24 -10.52 1.26
CA GLU A 219 15.87 -9.12 0.93
C GLU A 219 14.42 -8.81 1.31
N TYR A 220 13.49 -9.73 1.09
CA TYR A 220 12.10 -9.57 1.52
C TYR A 220 12.02 -9.39 3.04
N LYS A 221 12.73 -10.22 3.81
CA LYS A 221 12.77 -10.13 5.27
C LYS A 221 13.44 -8.84 5.74
N GLU A 222 14.50 -8.40 5.08
CA GLU A 222 15.17 -7.13 5.38
C GLU A 222 14.25 -5.93 5.10
N MET A 223 13.50 -5.93 4.00
CA MET A 223 12.46 -4.93 3.74
C MET A 223 11.41 -4.92 4.86
N VAL A 224 10.86 -6.09 5.22
CA VAL A 224 9.85 -6.17 6.28
C VAL A 224 10.43 -5.70 7.61
N ASP A 225 11.64 -6.10 7.99
CA ASP A 225 12.25 -5.69 9.25
C ASP A 225 12.58 -4.19 9.30
N ALA A 226 13.00 -3.61 8.18
CA ALA A 226 13.25 -2.17 8.09
C ALA A 226 11.97 -1.33 8.18
N LEU A 227 10.83 -1.88 7.73
CA LEU A 227 9.60 -1.10 7.52
C LEU A 227 8.43 -1.47 8.45
N ARG A 228 8.47 -2.62 9.15
CA ARG A 228 7.35 -3.15 9.95
C ARG A 228 6.89 -2.27 11.11
N ASP A 229 7.68 -1.27 11.50
CA ASP A 229 7.31 -0.33 12.56
C ASP A 229 6.52 0.88 12.03
N HIS A 230 6.40 1.04 10.71
CA HIS A 230 5.53 2.06 10.11
C HIS A 230 4.05 1.66 10.15
N PRO A 231 3.19 2.35 10.93
CA PRO A 231 1.77 2.04 11.05
C PRO A 231 1.02 2.17 9.72
N SER A 232 1.46 3.02 8.80
CA SER A 232 0.82 3.20 7.49
C SER A 232 0.80 1.93 6.64
N ILE A 233 1.80 1.07 6.74
CA ILE A 233 1.86 -0.14 5.91
C ILE A 233 0.82 -1.14 6.39
N LEU A 234 -0.15 -1.48 5.54
CA LEU A 234 -1.22 -2.43 5.84
C LEU A 234 -1.08 -3.75 5.06
N ILE A 235 -0.44 -3.70 3.88
CA ILE A 235 -0.33 -4.82 2.95
C ILE A 235 1.13 -5.00 2.53
N TRP A 236 1.63 -6.22 2.65
CA TRP A 236 2.88 -6.66 2.02
C TRP A 236 2.57 -7.39 0.72
N CYS A 237 3.40 -7.15 -0.30
CA CYS A 237 3.25 -7.78 -1.61
C CYS A 237 4.56 -8.37 -2.11
N PRO A 238 4.78 -9.69 -1.93
CA PRO A 238 5.95 -10.40 -2.43
C PRO A 238 6.20 -10.22 -3.94
N PHE A 239 5.17 -10.35 -4.77
CA PHE A 239 5.31 -10.35 -6.23
C PHE A 239 4.34 -9.38 -6.90
N ASN A 240 4.72 -8.88 -8.08
CA ASN A 240 3.85 -8.13 -8.96
C ASN A 240 3.72 -8.85 -10.30
N GLU A 241 2.50 -8.95 -10.83
CA GLU A 241 2.19 -9.77 -12.01
C GLU A 241 2.83 -11.16 -11.88
N SER A 242 3.49 -11.67 -12.92
CA SER A 242 4.31 -12.88 -12.84
C SER A 242 5.80 -12.59 -12.63
N TRP A 243 6.20 -11.36 -12.30
CA TRP A 243 7.61 -10.96 -12.35
C TRP A 243 8.43 -11.68 -11.29
N GLY A 244 9.25 -12.63 -11.75
CA GLY A 244 10.07 -13.47 -10.90
C GLY A 244 9.27 -14.34 -9.96
N GLN A 245 7.98 -14.58 -10.21
CA GLN A 245 7.12 -15.32 -9.30
C GLN A 245 7.59 -16.79 -9.20
N HIS A 246 8.07 -17.18 -8.03
CA HIS A 246 8.61 -18.50 -7.71
C HIS A 246 8.13 -18.95 -6.33
N ASP A 247 8.15 -20.27 -6.08
CA ASP A 247 7.82 -20.90 -4.80
C ASP A 247 6.65 -20.28 -4.04
N SER A 248 5.57 -19.97 -4.79
CA SER A 248 4.51 -19.06 -4.36
C SER A 248 3.85 -19.53 -3.06
N MET A 249 3.58 -20.83 -2.95
CA MET A 249 2.98 -21.44 -1.75
C MET A 249 3.87 -21.31 -0.51
N GLU A 250 5.18 -21.40 -0.68
CA GLU A 250 6.15 -21.34 0.43
C GLU A 250 6.39 -19.89 0.84
N ILE A 251 6.60 -19.00 -0.13
CA ILE A 251 6.79 -17.57 0.10
C ILE A 251 5.55 -16.93 0.72
N GLY A 252 4.35 -17.30 0.26
CA GLY A 252 3.11 -16.81 0.86
C GLY A 252 2.94 -17.23 2.32
N LYS A 253 3.27 -18.47 2.67
CA LYS A 253 3.25 -18.95 4.07
C LYS A 253 4.29 -18.22 4.91
N MET A 254 5.52 -18.12 4.40
CA MET A 254 6.62 -17.41 5.05
C MET A 254 6.25 -15.96 5.34
N ALA A 255 5.71 -15.24 4.35
CA ALA A 255 5.29 -13.85 4.51
C ALA A 255 4.24 -13.67 5.62
N LYS A 256 3.24 -14.57 5.67
CA LYS A 256 2.20 -14.59 6.71
C LYS A 256 2.75 -14.87 8.10
N GLU A 257 3.73 -15.76 8.21
CA GLU A 257 4.37 -16.12 9.49
C GLU A 257 5.35 -15.03 9.97
N TYR A 258 6.07 -14.38 9.04
CA TYR A 258 7.12 -13.43 9.36
C TYR A 258 6.59 -12.11 9.95
N ASP A 259 5.48 -11.61 9.39
CA ASP A 259 4.74 -10.49 9.97
C ASP A 259 3.23 -10.74 9.96
N PRO A 260 2.67 -11.35 11.03
CA PRO A 260 1.25 -11.65 11.12
C PRO A 260 0.37 -10.41 11.39
N THR A 261 0.97 -9.21 11.49
CA THR A 261 0.26 -7.96 11.84
C THR A 261 -0.25 -7.16 10.63
N ARG A 262 -0.05 -7.70 9.42
CA ARG A 262 -0.41 -7.12 8.12
C ARG A 262 -1.02 -8.17 7.20
N LEU A 263 -1.70 -7.72 6.17
CA LEU A 263 -2.22 -8.58 5.10
C LEU A 263 -1.10 -8.89 4.09
N VAL A 264 -1.22 -10.04 3.43
CA VAL A 264 -0.33 -10.44 2.34
C VAL A 264 -1.12 -10.58 1.05
N CYS A 265 -0.76 -9.77 0.04
CA CYS A 265 -1.13 -10.02 -1.34
C CYS A 265 0.06 -10.71 -2.03
N LEU A 266 0.02 -12.04 -2.18
CA LEU A 266 1.18 -12.79 -2.66
C LEU A 266 1.71 -12.25 -4.00
N ALA A 267 0.82 -12.11 -4.98
CA ALA A 267 1.15 -11.62 -6.31
C ALA A 267 0.05 -10.66 -6.77
N SER A 268 0.34 -9.36 -6.83
CA SER A 268 -0.65 -8.37 -7.28
C SER A 268 -0.87 -8.47 -8.79
N GLY A 269 -2.12 -8.71 -9.22
CA GLY A 269 -2.46 -8.94 -10.64
C GLY A 269 -1.86 -10.20 -11.25
N GLY A 270 -1.06 -10.92 -10.48
CA GLY A 270 -0.23 -12.04 -10.90
C GLY A 270 -0.96 -13.36 -10.98
N ASN A 271 -0.17 -14.43 -11.02
CA ASN A 271 -0.70 -15.78 -11.00
C ASN A 271 -1.27 -16.09 -9.62
N PHE A 272 -2.55 -16.48 -9.54
CA PHE A 272 -3.20 -16.75 -8.27
C PHE A 272 -2.81 -18.09 -7.66
N TRP A 273 -2.22 -18.04 -6.47
CA TRP A 273 -2.03 -19.20 -5.61
C TRP A 273 -2.88 -19.04 -4.33
N PRO A 274 -3.47 -20.12 -3.80
CA PRO A 274 -4.37 -20.06 -2.65
C PRO A 274 -3.60 -19.93 -1.32
N VAL A 275 -2.80 -18.87 -1.19
CA VAL A 275 -1.99 -18.53 -0.02
C VAL A 275 -1.94 -17.01 0.17
N GLY A 276 -1.77 -16.55 1.41
CA GLY A 276 -1.89 -15.14 1.76
C GLY A 276 -3.33 -14.77 2.10
N ASP A 277 -3.69 -13.51 1.86
CA ASP A 277 -4.99 -12.96 2.25
C ASP A 277 -5.81 -12.41 1.08
N ILE A 278 -5.15 -12.04 -0.03
CA ILE A 278 -5.74 -11.24 -1.10
C ILE A 278 -5.61 -11.98 -2.44
N ALA A 279 -6.72 -12.02 -3.19
CA ALA A 279 -6.75 -12.31 -4.62
C ALA A 279 -6.81 -10.99 -5.38
N SER A 280 -5.82 -10.74 -6.25
CA SER A 280 -5.63 -9.46 -6.94
C SER A 280 -5.69 -9.64 -8.46
N HIS A 281 -6.40 -8.75 -9.15
CA HIS A 281 -6.49 -8.72 -10.61
C HIS A 281 -6.06 -7.35 -11.15
N HIS A 282 -5.28 -7.32 -12.24
CA HIS A 282 -5.02 -6.10 -13.00
C HIS A 282 -5.94 -6.08 -14.21
N SER A 283 -6.65 -4.97 -14.42
CA SER A 283 -7.53 -4.81 -15.56
C SER A 283 -7.51 -3.38 -16.08
N TYR A 284 -7.00 -3.23 -17.30
CA TYR A 284 -6.83 -1.94 -17.94
C TYR A 284 -7.73 -1.78 -19.17
N PRO A 285 -8.28 -0.58 -19.41
CA PRO A 285 -8.35 0.54 -18.48
C PRO A 285 -9.49 0.41 -17.47
N ASP A 286 -10.54 -0.35 -17.81
CA ASP A 286 -11.74 -0.51 -16.99
C ASP A 286 -11.51 -1.61 -15.94
N PRO A 287 -11.77 -1.37 -14.63
CA PRO A 287 -11.54 -2.36 -13.59
C PRO A 287 -12.49 -3.55 -13.72
N GLN A 288 -11.98 -4.75 -13.46
CA GLN A 288 -12.75 -6.00 -13.50
C GLN A 288 -12.27 -6.93 -12.38
N PHE A 289 -13.18 -7.75 -11.86
CA PHE A 289 -12.83 -8.86 -10.97
C PHE A 289 -13.93 -9.93 -11.05
N PRO A 290 -13.60 -11.23 -11.14
CA PRO A 290 -14.58 -12.32 -11.10
C PRO A 290 -15.08 -12.56 -9.66
N VAL A 291 -15.93 -11.66 -9.16
CA VAL A 291 -16.32 -11.63 -7.74
C VAL A 291 -17.03 -12.90 -7.27
N ASP A 292 -17.79 -13.54 -8.15
CA ASP A 292 -18.59 -14.73 -7.84
C ASP A 292 -17.82 -16.05 -8.00
N ASP A 293 -16.55 -16.00 -8.41
CA ASP A 293 -15.75 -17.21 -8.53
C ASP A 293 -15.48 -17.83 -7.14
N PRO A 294 -15.88 -19.09 -6.91
CA PRO A 294 -15.72 -19.74 -5.61
C PRO A 294 -14.26 -19.91 -5.18
N GLN A 295 -13.29 -19.82 -6.10
CA GLN A 295 -11.86 -19.85 -5.78
C GLN A 295 -11.45 -18.72 -4.82
N PHE A 296 -12.15 -17.58 -4.88
CA PHE A 296 -11.80 -16.38 -4.11
C PHE A 296 -12.69 -16.16 -2.88
N LYS A 297 -13.53 -17.14 -2.50
CA LYS A 297 -14.47 -17.02 -1.37
C LYS A 297 -13.81 -16.71 -0.02
N ASP A 298 -12.58 -17.17 0.16
CA ASP A 298 -11.77 -17.04 1.38
C ASP A 298 -10.62 -16.05 1.23
N PHE A 299 -10.68 -15.20 0.20
CA PHE A 299 -9.72 -14.15 -0.07
C PHE A 299 -10.40 -12.79 -0.15
N ILE A 300 -9.68 -11.75 0.25
CA ILE A 300 -10.07 -10.36 -0.05
C ILE A 300 -9.87 -10.15 -1.55
N LYS A 301 -10.89 -9.61 -2.21
CA LYS A 301 -10.90 -9.39 -3.66
C LYS A 301 -10.44 -7.98 -3.96
N VAL A 302 -9.52 -7.82 -4.89
CA VAL A 302 -8.83 -6.56 -5.16
C VAL A 302 -8.64 -6.32 -6.66
N VAL A 303 -8.85 -5.08 -7.09
CA VAL A 303 -8.33 -4.61 -8.38
C VAL A 303 -6.99 -3.94 -8.11
N GLY A 304 -5.91 -4.68 -8.39
CA GLY A 304 -4.55 -4.32 -8.02
C GLY A 304 -3.93 -3.23 -8.88
N GLU A 305 -4.48 -3.03 -10.09
CA GLU A 305 -4.19 -1.94 -11.04
C GLU A 305 -5.38 -1.77 -12.01
N MET A 306 -5.73 -0.52 -12.31
CA MET A 306 -6.75 -0.11 -13.27
C MET A 306 -6.46 1.31 -13.79
N GLY A 307 -7.26 1.79 -14.74
CA GLY A 307 -7.14 3.14 -15.28
C GLY A 307 -6.09 3.22 -16.36
N GLY A 308 -5.00 3.95 -16.13
CA GLY A 308 -3.99 4.14 -17.17
C GLY A 308 -4.53 5.01 -18.32
N HIS A 309 -5.16 6.13 -17.99
CA HIS A 309 -5.62 7.10 -19.00
C HIS A 309 -4.50 8.08 -19.30
N GLY A 310 -3.97 8.05 -20.51
CA GLY A 310 -2.87 8.91 -20.93
C GLY A 310 -3.32 10.32 -21.28
N TRP A 311 -2.58 11.33 -20.84
CA TRP A 311 -2.73 12.70 -21.30
C TRP A 311 -1.37 13.38 -21.28
N ALA A 312 -0.79 13.63 -22.45
CA ALA A 312 0.48 14.33 -22.56
C ALA A 312 0.24 15.83 -22.40
N VAL A 313 0.90 16.45 -21.42
CA VAL A 313 0.87 17.91 -21.22
C VAL A 313 2.11 18.48 -21.90
N GLU A 314 1.90 19.37 -22.87
CA GLU A 314 2.98 20.02 -23.62
C GLU A 314 3.96 20.74 -22.68
N GLY A 315 5.26 20.53 -22.88
CA GLY A 315 6.32 21.10 -22.05
C GLY A 315 6.63 20.34 -20.75
N HIS A 316 5.81 19.36 -20.37
CA HIS A 316 5.91 18.63 -19.10
C HIS A 316 6.17 17.11 -19.28
N GLN A 317 6.60 16.72 -20.48
CA GLN A 317 6.98 15.35 -20.82
C GLN A 317 8.48 15.14 -20.58
N TRP A 318 8.91 13.91 -20.23
CA TRP A 318 10.33 13.57 -20.14
C TRP A 318 11.09 13.83 -21.45
N LYS A 319 10.49 13.42 -22.58
CA LYS A 319 10.99 13.67 -23.94
C LYS A 319 9.84 14.00 -24.86
N SER A 320 9.79 15.24 -25.34
CA SER A 320 8.78 15.71 -26.29
C SER A 320 8.88 15.04 -27.67
N GLU A 321 10.07 14.55 -28.04
CA GLU A 321 10.34 13.93 -29.34
C GLU A 321 9.88 12.46 -29.43
N ASN A 322 9.65 11.81 -28.29
CA ASN A 322 9.23 10.41 -28.24
C ASN A 322 7.69 10.29 -28.29
N LYS A 323 7.21 9.19 -28.90
CA LYS A 323 5.78 8.85 -28.85
C LYS A 323 5.40 8.46 -27.42
N SER A 324 4.70 9.35 -26.73
CA SER A 324 4.03 9.02 -25.48
C SER A 324 3.00 7.92 -25.68
N TRP A 325 2.84 7.04 -24.69
CA TRP A 325 1.90 5.94 -24.74
C TRP A 325 1.13 5.80 -23.43
N SER A 326 0.01 5.07 -23.50
CA SER A 326 -0.75 4.61 -22.35
C SER A 326 -1.75 3.51 -22.74
N TYR A 327 -2.42 2.89 -21.76
CA TYR A 327 -3.47 1.89 -21.96
C TYR A 327 -4.74 2.45 -22.60
N SER A 328 -4.93 3.77 -22.53
CA SER A 328 -5.90 4.51 -23.35
C SER A 328 -5.43 5.94 -23.56
N MET A 329 -5.66 6.49 -24.75
CA MET A 329 -5.24 7.85 -25.14
C MET A 329 -6.45 8.66 -25.60
N PRO A 330 -7.16 9.36 -24.69
CA PRO A 330 -8.21 10.31 -25.04
C PRO A 330 -7.70 11.48 -25.88
N ASP A 331 -8.53 12.00 -26.78
CA ASP A 331 -8.15 13.08 -27.70
C ASP A 331 -8.19 14.48 -27.06
N SER A 332 -8.77 14.60 -25.86
CA SER A 332 -8.86 15.85 -25.11
C SER A 332 -8.90 15.61 -23.60
N LEU A 333 -8.59 16.65 -22.81
CA LEU A 333 -8.71 16.59 -21.36
C LEU A 333 -10.14 16.31 -20.89
N ASP A 334 -11.16 16.80 -21.60
CA ASP A 334 -12.55 16.49 -21.26
C ASP A 334 -12.88 15.01 -21.48
N GLN A 335 -12.39 14.42 -22.58
CA GLN A 335 -12.52 12.97 -22.77
C GLN A 335 -11.75 12.19 -21.71
N TRP A 336 -10.56 12.66 -21.30
CA TRP A 336 -9.81 12.06 -20.20
C TRP A 336 -10.62 12.08 -18.90
N LYS A 337 -11.24 13.20 -18.56
CA LYS A 337 -12.12 13.32 -17.38
C LYS A 337 -13.30 12.36 -17.45
N THR A 338 -13.98 12.28 -18.59
CA THR A 338 -15.08 11.32 -18.80
C THR A 338 -14.60 9.87 -18.66
N ARG A 339 -13.39 9.54 -19.12
CA ARG A 339 -12.80 8.21 -18.96
C ARG A 339 -12.47 7.90 -17.50
N TYR A 340 -11.90 8.85 -16.77
CA TYR A 340 -11.63 8.71 -15.34
C TYR A 340 -12.91 8.50 -14.52
N GLU A 341 -13.94 9.33 -14.75
CA GLU A 341 -15.26 9.21 -14.11
C GLU A 341 -15.90 7.84 -14.37
N TRP A 342 -15.85 7.36 -15.62
CA TRP A 342 -16.34 6.05 -16.00
C TRP A 342 -15.61 4.92 -15.26
N THR A 343 -14.28 4.96 -15.23
CA THR A 343 -13.44 3.97 -14.53
C THR A 343 -13.78 3.94 -13.04
N MET A 344 -13.93 5.10 -12.40
CA MET A 344 -14.31 5.19 -10.98
C MET A 344 -15.74 4.70 -10.73
N SER A 345 -16.69 4.94 -11.65
CA SER A 345 -18.04 4.37 -11.54
C SER A 345 -18.01 2.84 -11.56
N LYS A 346 -17.15 2.22 -12.38
CA LYS A 346 -16.95 0.76 -12.40
C LYS A 346 -16.27 0.25 -11.15
N MET A 347 -15.34 1.00 -10.58
CA MET A 347 -14.76 0.67 -9.29
C MET A 347 -15.81 0.70 -8.17
N LYS A 348 -16.74 1.66 -8.20
CA LYS A 348 -17.88 1.73 -7.28
C LYS A 348 -18.78 0.49 -7.40
N ASP A 349 -19.14 0.10 -8.62
CA ASP A 349 -19.93 -1.11 -8.88
C ASP A 349 -19.23 -2.36 -8.28
N LEU A 350 -17.91 -2.49 -8.47
CA LEU A 350 -17.12 -3.59 -7.92
C LEU A 350 -16.99 -3.56 -6.39
N ARG A 351 -16.83 -2.36 -5.79
CA ARG A 351 -16.82 -2.18 -4.33
C ARG A 351 -18.12 -2.70 -3.72
N GLU A 352 -19.26 -2.26 -4.28
CA GLU A 352 -20.61 -2.69 -3.89
C GLU A 352 -20.82 -4.19 -4.16
N GLY A 353 -20.11 -4.76 -5.13
CA GLY A 353 -20.12 -6.18 -5.46
C GLY A 353 -19.32 -7.06 -4.51
N GLY A 354 -18.30 -6.53 -3.82
CA GLY A 354 -17.48 -7.33 -2.90
C GLY A 354 -15.99 -7.04 -2.94
N VAL A 355 -15.50 -6.27 -3.93
CA VAL A 355 -14.09 -5.83 -3.98
C VAL A 355 -13.79 -4.89 -2.80
N SER A 356 -12.59 -4.97 -2.23
CA SER A 356 -12.20 -4.22 -1.02
C SER A 356 -11.07 -3.22 -1.23
N VAL A 357 -10.35 -3.30 -2.35
CA VAL A 357 -9.25 -2.38 -2.70
C VAL A 357 -9.26 -2.10 -4.20
N GLY A 358 -8.98 -0.84 -4.57
CA GLY A 358 -8.76 -0.42 -5.96
C GLY A 358 -7.48 0.42 -6.09
N VAL A 359 -6.65 0.12 -7.09
CA VAL A 359 -5.43 0.88 -7.38
C VAL A 359 -5.50 1.53 -8.75
N TYR A 360 -5.34 2.84 -8.82
CA TYR A 360 -5.31 3.58 -10.07
C TYR A 360 -3.87 3.78 -10.57
N THR A 361 -3.58 3.41 -11.81
CA THR A 361 -2.28 3.68 -12.43
C THR A 361 -2.35 5.04 -13.14
N GLN A 362 -1.59 6.06 -12.73
CA GLN A 362 -0.60 6.11 -11.65
C GLN A 362 -0.41 7.51 -11.05
N THR A 363 0.46 7.67 -10.04
CA THR A 363 0.70 8.94 -9.33
C THR A 363 1.26 10.03 -10.27
N SER A 364 2.35 9.72 -10.97
CA SER A 364 3.04 10.62 -11.90
C SER A 364 3.40 9.88 -13.18
N ASP A 365 3.65 10.63 -14.26
CA ASP A 365 4.12 10.04 -15.51
C ASP A 365 5.49 9.38 -15.32
N VAL A 366 5.68 8.24 -15.99
CA VAL A 366 6.92 7.48 -15.98
C VAL A 366 7.52 7.53 -17.37
N GLU A 367 8.49 8.43 -17.54
CA GLU A 367 9.19 8.65 -18.81
C GLU A 367 8.22 8.91 -19.99
N THR A 368 7.99 7.90 -20.83
CA THR A 368 7.10 7.98 -22.01
C THR A 368 5.68 7.48 -21.74
N GLU A 369 5.44 6.86 -20.58
CA GLU A 369 4.13 6.44 -20.12
C GLU A 369 3.43 7.62 -19.43
N VAL A 370 2.43 8.20 -20.10
CA VAL A 370 1.84 9.50 -19.72
C VAL A 370 0.48 9.40 -19.03
N ASN A 371 0.29 8.41 -18.16
CA ASN A 371 -0.94 8.15 -17.39
C ASN A 371 -0.87 8.47 -15.90
N GLY A 372 0.12 9.25 -15.48
CA GLY A 372 0.13 9.88 -14.18
C GLY A 372 -1.02 10.86 -14.01
N LEU A 373 -1.50 11.00 -12.78
CA LEU A 373 -2.33 12.13 -12.35
C LEU A 373 -1.52 13.43 -12.34
N LEU A 374 -0.21 13.30 -12.10
CA LEU A 374 0.81 14.33 -12.24
C LEU A 374 1.64 14.07 -13.51
N THR A 375 2.15 15.12 -14.14
CA THR A 375 3.17 15.00 -15.20
C THR A 375 4.50 14.48 -14.65
N TYR A 376 5.47 14.24 -15.53
CA TYR A 376 6.80 13.75 -15.15
C TYR A 376 7.46 14.68 -14.12
N ASP A 377 7.33 15.99 -14.31
CA ASP A 377 7.82 17.07 -13.44
C ASP A 377 6.79 17.59 -12.42
N ARG A 378 5.77 16.79 -12.11
CA ARG A 378 4.79 17.00 -11.01
C ARG A 378 3.78 18.13 -11.21
N VAL A 379 3.53 18.54 -12.44
CA VAL A 379 2.38 19.41 -12.76
C VAL A 379 1.09 18.58 -12.74
N PRO A 380 0.07 18.96 -11.94
CA PRO A 380 -1.21 18.26 -11.96
C PRO A 380 -1.91 18.39 -13.30
N LYS A 381 -2.34 17.26 -13.88
CA LYS A 381 -3.11 17.27 -15.14
C LYS A 381 -4.54 17.74 -14.95
N VAL A 382 -5.06 17.51 -13.74
CA VAL A 382 -6.34 18.00 -13.25
C VAL A 382 -6.18 18.42 -11.80
N ASP A 383 -7.09 19.28 -11.34
CA ASP A 383 -7.11 19.74 -9.96
C ASP A 383 -7.43 18.59 -8.98
N ALA A 384 -6.74 18.55 -7.84
CA ALA A 384 -6.93 17.52 -6.82
C ALA A 384 -8.35 17.53 -6.23
N THR A 385 -9.00 18.69 -6.12
CA THR A 385 -10.39 18.78 -5.64
C THR A 385 -11.39 18.16 -6.60
N TRP A 386 -11.12 18.24 -7.92
CA TRP A 386 -11.93 17.55 -8.92
C TRP A 386 -11.76 16.03 -8.78
N LEU A 387 -10.52 15.54 -8.68
CA LEU A 387 -10.25 14.11 -8.43
C LEU A 387 -10.95 13.63 -7.17
N LYS A 388 -10.87 14.40 -6.08
CA LYS A 388 -11.53 14.09 -4.83
C LYS A 388 -13.04 13.98 -4.99
N ALA A 389 -13.68 14.90 -5.71
CA ALA A 389 -15.12 14.85 -5.94
C ALA A 389 -15.57 13.59 -6.68
N VAL A 390 -14.74 13.07 -7.60
CA VAL A 390 -15.01 11.80 -8.30
C VAL A 390 -14.72 10.60 -7.37
N ASN A 391 -13.56 10.60 -6.71
CA ASN A 391 -13.12 9.51 -5.83
C ASN A 391 -14.05 9.33 -4.62
N ASP A 392 -14.57 10.42 -4.05
CA ASP A 392 -15.53 10.39 -2.95
C ASP A 392 -16.83 9.66 -3.33
N GLN A 393 -17.19 9.57 -4.62
CA GLN A 393 -18.33 8.77 -5.08
C GLN A 393 -18.09 7.26 -4.92
N VAL A 394 -16.82 6.83 -4.95
CA VAL A 394 -16.40 5.45 -4.69
C VAL A 394 -16.22 5.23 -3.19
N MET A 395 -15.54 6.16 -2.50
CA MET A 395 -15.07 6.00 -1.12
C MET A 395 -16.15 6.17 -0.06
N LEU A 396 -17.14 7.05 -0.31
CA LEU A 396 -18.16 7.36 0.68
C LEU A 396 -19.44 6.59 0.40
N ASP A 397 -20.07 6.11 1.47
CA ASP A 397 -21.41 5.54 1.42
C ASP A 397 -22.44 6.67 1.31
N ARG A 398 -22.41 7.41 0.21
CA ARG A 398 -23.43 8.41 -0.12
C ARG A 398 -24.44 7.77 -1.06
N ALA A 399 -25.72 7.88 -0.71
CA ALA A 399 -26.78 7.70 -1.70
C ALA A 399 -26.51 8.68 -2.85
N PRO A 400 -26.65 8.25 -4.13
CA PRO A 400 -26.48 9.17 -5.25
C PRO A 400 -27.47 10.33 -5.07
N PRO A 401 -27.08 11.58 -5.39
CA PRO A 401 -28.03 12.68 -5.41
C PRO A 401 -29.21 12.30 -6.31
N GLN A 402 -30.43 12.44 -5.79
CA GLN A 402 -31.65 12.25 -6.57
C GLN A 402 -31.61 13.23 -7.76
N GLY A 403 -31.30 12.73 -8.96
CA GLY A 403 -31.30 13.59 -10.15
C GLY A 403 -30.52 13.11 -11.37
N THR A 404 -29.57 12.18 -11.23
CA THR A 404 -28.81 11.69 -12.40
C THR A 404 -28.50 10.21 -12.26
N ARG A 405 -29.37 9.35 -12.79
CA ARG A 405 -28.90 8.05 -13.28
C ARG A 405 -28.11 8.34 -14.55
N PRO A 406 -26.81 7.99 -14.64
CA PRO A 406 -26.17 7.89 -15.94
C PRO A 406 -27.00 6.91 -16.76
N SER A 407 -27.32 7.27 -18.00
CA SER A 407 -28.01 6.38 -18.92
C SER A 407 -27.29 5.03 -18.95
N GLN A 408 -28.06 3.94 -18.92
CA GLN A 408 -27.56 2.71 -19.52
C GLN A 408 -27.05 3.04 -20.94
N ASP A 409 -26.02 2.31 -21.36
CA ASP A 409 -25.54 2.24 -22.74
C ASP A 409 -24.61 3.35 -23.24
N LYS A 410 -23.30 3.16 -22.99
CA LYS A 410 -22.27 2.81 -23.99
C LYS A 410 -20.90 3.15 -23.42
N ARG A 411 -19.95 2.22 -23.54
CA ARG A 411 -18.52 2.50 -23.28
C ARG A 411 -18.12 3.74 -24.11
N PRO A 412 -17.56 4.81 -23.52
CA PRO A 412 -16.99 5.90 -24.29
C PRO A 412 -16.02 5.34 -25.35
N ALA A 413 -16.14 5.79 -26.61
CA ALA A 413 -15.42 5.22 -27.73
C ALA A 413 -13.89 5.19 -27.47
N LEU A 414 -13.28 4.02 -27.64
CA LEU A 414 -11.83 3.86 -27.62
C LEU A 414 -11.30 4.04 -29.05
N GLN A 415 -10.44 5.03 -29.27
CA GLN A 415 -9.51 4.98 -30.39
C GLN A 415 -8.23 4.30 -29.91
N ASN A 416 -8.20 2.96 -29.97
CA ASN A 416 -6.94 2.23 -29.83
C ASN A 416 -6.12 2.50 -31.10
N LYS A 417 -5.19 3.47 -31.06
CA LYS A 417 -4.08 3.49 -32.01
C LYS A 417 -3.08 2.43 -31.55
N LYS A 418 -3.04 1.32 -32.30
CA LYS A 418 -2.05 0.25 -32.16
C LYS A 418 -0.62 0.76 -32.22
#